data_AF-A0A317CXK4-F1
#
_entry.id   AF-A0A317CXK4-F1
#
_cell.length_a   1.000
_cell.length_b   1.000
_cell.length_c   1.000
_cell.angle_alpha   90.00
_cell.angle_beta   90.00
_cell.angle_gamma   90.00
#
_symmetry.space_group_name_H-M   'P 1'
#
loop_
_entity.id
_entity.type
_entity.pdbx_description
1 polymer ?
#
loop_
_entity_poly.entity_id
_entity_poly.type
_entity_poly.pdbx_seq_one_letter_code
_entity_poly.pdbx_strand_id
1 'polypeptide(L)'
;MTSTGSDDGGWLRAMPADGGRDTLLTRAGHRVYAARRLSELVQGRPPGVTGSQWSSASRAGFDFVVCAADTGRPIVAVEIGPVAPAGSAEQRAERLKDAVSGAVGLPVLRIGSPTLRAAEHGRRLVEYVIDARDFAAGGAGVTGAGDEPAQVGFRDILGRLPDGRTGPVNDLGALTRAAAVEAYVAGRLADPIVRGLHVRWADGPAQGWSWVQVRPDACLVERVSVTEHRFSCGIDAARLAEDLATVAVGERLRATEPGDPDLLARATLTAEIAALSRRRNELVGGFAFDHLCVD
;
A
#
# COMPACT_ATOMS: atom_id res chain seq x y z
N MET A 1 -5.32 3.41 -50.31
CA MET A 1 -6.22 2.75 -49.35
C MET A 1 -5.39 2.26 -48.19
N THR A 2 -5.85 2.59 -46.99
CA THR A 2 -5.20 2.61 -45.67
C THR A 2 -4.37 1.39 -45.29
N SER A 3 -3.10 1.68 -44.99
CA SER A 3 -2.23 0.92 -44.08
C SER A 3 -2.91 0.81 -42.71
N THR A 4 -3.26 -0.40 -42.30
CA THR A 4 -3.42 -0.74 -40.88
C THR A 4 -2.05 -1.15 -40.37
N GLY A 5 -1.33 -0.18 -39.80
CA GLY A 5 -0.20 -0.50 -38.92
C GLY A 5 -0.70 -1.43 -37.83
N SER A 6 -0.15 -2.63 -37.79
CA SER A 6 -0.36 -3.56 -36.69
C SER A 6 0.31 -2.91 -35.48
N ASP A 7 -0.50 -2.40 -34.56
CA ASP A 7 -0.10 -2.01 -33.21
C ASP A 7 0.89 -3.03 -32.64
N ASP A 8 1.94 -2.54 -31.98
CA ASP A 8 2.80 -3.33 -31.09
C ASP A 8 1.91 -4.04 -30.05
N GLY A 9 1.50 -5.26 -30.39
CA GLY A 9 0.46 -6.03 -29.73
C GLY A 9 0.84 -6.32 -28.28
N GLY A 10 0.32 -5.52 -27.35
CA GLY A 10 0.59 -5.65 -25.93
C GLY A 10 0.36 -7.08 -25.41
N TRP A 11 1.36 -7.62 -24.70
CA TRP A 11 1.36 -8.97 -24.13
C TRP A 11 0.23 -9.23 -23.12
N LEU A 12 -0.44 -8.18 -22.65
CA LEU A 12 -1.57 -8.26 -21.74
C LEU A 12 -2.85 -8.69 -22.47
N ARG A 13 -3.59 -9.61 -21.86
CA ARG A 13 -4.88 -10.09 -22.35
C ARG A 13 -6.00 -9.21 -21.81
N ALA A 14 -6.93 -8.81 -22.68
CA ALA A 14 -8.17 -8.18 -22.25
C ALA A 14 -9.06 -9.21 -21.52
N MET A 15 -9.55 -8.83 -20.34
CA MET A 15 -10.44 -9.67 -19.55
C MET A 15 -11.88 -9.50 -20.04
N PRO A 16 -12.60 -10.61 -20.31
CA PRO A 16 -13.97 -10.54 -20.81
C PRO A 16 -14.90 -9.91 -19.77
N ALA A 17 -15.84 -9.08 -20.23
CA ALA A 17 -16.86 -8.45 -19.39
C ALA A 17 -17.76 -9.48 -18.70
N ASP A 18 -18.17 -10.53 -19.45
CA ASP A 18 -19.24 -11.46 -19.08
C ASP A 18 -18.78 -12.93 -19.00
N GLY A 19 -17.47 -13.17 -18.93
CA GLY A 19 -16.84 -14.49 -19.09
C GLY A 19 -16.86 -15.40 -17.86
N GLY A 20 -18.01 -15.57 -17.19
CA GLY A 20 -18.29 -16.67 -16.26
C GLY A 20 -17.61 -16.66 -14.88
N ARG A 21 -16.79 -15.65 -14.55
CA ARG A 21 -16.36 -15.36 -13.17
C ARG A 21 -16.71 -13.92 -12.85
N ASP A 22 -17.54 -13.73 -11.83
CA ASP A 22 -18.13 -12.44 -11.51
C ASP A 22 -17.07 -11.40 -11.19
N THR A 23 -17.22 -10.24 -11.82
CA THR A 23 -16.49 -9.03 -11.45
C THR A 23 -16.79 -8.74 -9.97
N LEU A 24 -15.77 -8.57 -9.15
CA LEU A 24 -15.93 -8.32 -7.72
C LEU A 24 -16.65 -6.99 -7.47
N LEU A 25 -16.26 -5.95 -8.20
CA LEU A 25 -16.91 -4.65 -8.21
C LEU A 25 -16.57 -3.87 -9.49
N THR A 26 -17.44 -2.91 -9.83
CA THR A 26 -17.17 -1.89 -10.85
C THR A 26 -17.17 -0.53 -10.17
N ARG A 27 -16.16 0.30 -10.44
CA ARG A 27 -16.00 1.61 -9.82
C ARG A 27 -15.23 2.56 -10.74
N ALA A 28 -15.77 3.76 -10.95
CA ALA A 28 -15.12 4.84 -11.68
C ALA A 28 -14.55 4.45 -13.07
N GLY A 29 -15.29 3.64 -13.85
CA GLY A 29 -14.83 3.18 -15.16
C GLY A 29 -13.81 2.03 -15.10
N HIS A 30 -13.61 1.43 -13.92
CA HIS A 30 -12.75 0.26 -13.71
C HIS A 30 -13.56 -0.96 -13.29
N ARG A 31 -13.14 -2.15 -13.71
CA ARG A 31 -13.64 -3.45 -13.26
C ARG A 31 -12.57 -4.13 -12.42
N VAL A 32 -12.95 -4.65 -11.26
CA VAL A 32 -12.03 -5.36 -10.36
C VAL A 32 -12.36 -6.83 -10.36
N TYR A 33 -11.36 -7.66 -10.59
CA TYR A 33 -11.45 -9.11 -10.47
C TYR A 33 -10.63 -9.59 -9.27
N ALA A 34 -11.18 -10.49 -8.47
CA ALA A 34 -10.44 -11.17 -7.42
C ALA A 34 -9.60 -12.32 -7.99
N ALA A 35 -8.49 -12.64 -7.32
CA ALA A 35 -7.73 -13.88 -7.44
C ALA A 35 -7.41 -14.30 -8.90
N ARG A 36 -6.54 -13.56 -9.58
CA ARG A 36 -6.15 -13.84 -10.97
C ARG A 36 -4.71 -14.31 -11.07
N ARG A 37 -4.49 -15.40 -11.81
CA ARG A 37 -3.14 -15.89 -12.10
C ARG A 37 -2.48 -15.07 -13.20
N LEU A 38 -1.17 -14.94 -13.15
CA LEU A 38 -0.41 -14.25 -14.18
C LEU A 38 -0.67 -14.83 -15.58
N SER A 39 -0.82 -16.15 -15.72
CA SER A 39 -1.15 -16.79 -17.01
C SER A 39 -2.54 -16.45 -17.55
N GLU A 40 -3.47 -15.99 -16.71
CA GLU A 40 -4.78 -15.52 -17.16
C GLU A 40 -4.66 -14.12 -17.78
N LEU A 41 -3.69 -13.33 -17.36
CA LEU A 41 -3.51 -11.91 -17.71
C LEU A 41 -2.61 -11.68 -18.93
N VAL A 42 -1.91 -12.70 -19.42
CA VAL A 42 -0.91 -12.55 -20.50
C VAL A 42 -1.14 -13.56 -21.61
N GLN A 43 -0.73 -13.21 -22.83
CA GLN A 43 -0.97 -14.01 -24.04
C GLN A 43 0.01 -15.20 -24.20
N GLY A 44 1.03 -15.31 -23.35
CA GLY A 44 2.01 -16.39 -23.38
C GLY A 44 3.30 -16.02 -22.67
N ARG A 45 4.38 -16.79 -22.92
CA ARG A 45 5.71 -16.45 -22.42
C ARG A 45 6.27 -15.25 -23.20
N PRO A 46 6.58 -14.12 -22.54
CA PRO A 46 7.16 -12.95 -23.21
C PRO A 46 8.63 -13.19 -23.61
N PRO A 47 9.15 -12.43 -24.59
CA PRO A 47 10.57 -12.43 -24.92
C PRO A 47 11.42 -12.00 -23.73
N GLY A 48 12.65 -12.51 -23.63
CA GLY A 48 13.56 -12.22 -22.51
C GLY A 48 13.25 -13.00 -21.22
N VAL A 49 12.11 -13.68 -21.11
CA VAL A 49 11.78 -14.57 -20.00
C VAL A 49 12.10 -16.02 -20.37
N THR A 50 12.88 -16.71 -19.55
CA THR A 50 13.22 -18.12 -19.77
C THR A 50 12.02 -19.03 -19.53
N GLY A 51 12.06 -20.25 -20.10
CA GLY A 51 11.00 -21.24 -19.88
C GLY A 51 10.81 -21.60 -18.40
N SER A 52 11.91 -21.67 -17.62
CA SER A 52 11.84 -21.95 -16.19
C SER A 52 11.22 -20.79 -15.40
N GLN A 53 11.60 -19.55 -15.70
CA GLN A 53 10.99 -18.36 -15.10
C GLN A 53 9.48 -18.32 -15.36
N TRP A 54 9.06 -18.57 -16.60
CA TRP A 54 7.65 -18.63 -16.99
C TRP A 54 6.88 -19.75 -16.27
N SER A 55 7.40 -20.98 -16.26
CA SER A 55 6.74 -22.12 -15.60
C SER A 55 6.60 -21.93 -14.08
N SER A 56 7.51 -21.17 -13.47
CA SER A 56 7.41 -20.79 -12.06
C SER A 56 6.40 -19.66 -11.84
N ALA A 57 6.50 -18.55 -12.58
CA ALA A 57 5.71 -17.33 -12.35
C ALA A 57 4.27 -17.42 -12.86
N SER A 58 4.00 -18.19 -13.93
CA SER A 58 2.68 -18.27 -14.58
C SER A 58 1.55 -18.69 -13.64
N ARG A 59 1.86 -19.48 -12.61
CA ARG A 59 0.90 -19.95 -11.60
C ARG A 59 0.68 -18.97 -10.45
N ALA A 60 1.54 -17.96 -10.30
CA ALA A 60 1.42 -16.99 -9.24
C ALA A 60 0.15 -16.15 -9.41
N GLY A 61 -0.62 -16.03 -8.33
CA GLY A 61 -1.87 -15.27 -8.27
C GLY A 61 -1.65 -13.86 -7.75
N PHE A 62 -2.44 -12.91 -8.22
CA PHE A 62 -2.65 -11.60 -7.60
C PHE A 62 -3.99 -11.62 -6.87
N ASP A 63 -4.06 -10.91 -5.75
CA ASP A 63 -5.28 -10.82 -4.95
C ASP A 63 -6.38 -10.08 -5.69
N PHE A 64 -6.01 -9.01 -6.39
CA PHE A 64 -6.93 -8.24 -7.24
C PHE A 64 -6.27 -7.84 -8.56
N VAL A 65 -7.08 -7.71 -9.60
CA VAL A 65 -6.69 -7.11 -10.87
C VAL A 65 -7.74 -6.08 -11.26
N VAL A 66 -7.29 -4.84 -11.42
CA VAL A 66 -8.10 -3.72 -11.88
C VAL A 66 -7.91 -3.60 -13.39
N CYS A 67 -9.00 -3.65 -14.13
CA CYS A 67 -9.03 -3.47 -15.57
C CYS A 67 -9.82 -2.22 -15.96
N ALA A 68 -9.44 -1.58 -17.06
CA ALA A 68 -10.27 -0.55 -17.67
C ALA A 68 -11.60 -1.17 -18.14
N ALA A 69 -12.74 -0.56 -17.83
CA ALA A 69 -14.05 -1.15 -18.15
C ALA A 69 -14.34 -1.17 -19.65
N ASP A 70 -13.78 -0.23 -20.41
CA ASP A 70 -13.97 -0.05 -21.84
C ASP A 70 -13.17 -1.06 -22.68
N THR A 71 -11.91 -1.31 -22.32
CA THR A 71 -10.99 -2.17 -23.06
C THR A 71 -10.78 -3.54 -22.42
N GLY A 72 -11.16 -3.71 -21.16
CA GLY A 72 -10.89 -4.91 -20.36
C GLY A 72 -9.40 -5.13 -20.04
N ARG A 73 -8.51 -4.19 -20.41
CA ARG A 73 -7.07 -4.33 -20.21
C ARG A 73 -6.67 -4.11 -18.74
N PRO A 74 -5.78 -4.94 -18.17
CA PRO A 74 -5.25 -4.72 -16.84
C PRO A 74 -4.54 -3.36 -16.71
N ILE A 75 -4.94 -2.58 -15.71
CA ILE A 75 -4.32 -1.31 -15.32
C ILE A 75 -3.34 -1.54 -14.18
N VAL A 76 -3.71 -2.35 -13.20
CA VAL A 76 -2.85 -2.71 -12.07
C VAL A 76 -3.28 -4.04 -11.48
N ALA A 77 -2.29 -4.84 -11.07
CA ALA A 77 -2.51 -6.00 -10.23
C ALA A 77 -2.06 -5.69 -8.78
N VAL A 78 -2.86 -6.12 -7.81
CA VAL A 78 -2.66 -5.76 -6.39
C VAL A 78 -2.41 -7.02 -5.57
N GLU A 79 -1.46 -6.94 -4.64
CA GLU A 79 -1.15 -7.97 -3.65
C GLU A 79 -1.18 -7.39 -2.25
N ILE A 80 -1.79 -8.10 -1.29
CA ILE A 80 -1.96 -7.65 0.10
C ILE A 80 -1.70 -8.83 1.03
N GLY A 81 -0.62 -8.76 1.80
CA GLY A 81 -0.27 -9.84 2.73
C GLY A 81 1.07 -9.63 3.42
N PRO A 82 1.54 -10.61 4.20
CA PRO A 82 2.83 -10.49 4.88
C PRO A 82 3.98 -10.41 3.87
N VAL A 83 5.01 -9.63 4.22
CA VAL A 83 6.24 -9.55 3.41
C VAL A 83 6.98 -10.88 3.49
N ALA A 84 7.37 -11.43 2.33
CA ALA A 84 8.18 -12.64 2.30
C ALA A 84 9.53 -12.44 3.02
N PRO A 85 9.95 -13.36 3.91
CA PRO A 85 11.24 -13.26 4.58
C PRO A 85 12.41 -13.21 3.59
N ALA A 86 13.45 -12.44 3.93
CA ALA A 86 14.63 -12.33 3.07
C ALA A 86 15.29 -13.70 2.86
N GLY A 87 15.60 -14.04 1.61
CA GLY A 87 16.21 -15.31 1.23
C GLY A 87 15.23 -16.49 1.12
N SER A 88 13.94 -16.30 1.42
CA SER A 88 12.96 -17.38 1.38
C SER A 88 12.58 -17.80 -0.04
N ALA A 89 11.94 -18.97 -0.16
CA ALA A 89 11.40 -19.46 -1.43
C ALA A 89 10.29 -18.55 -1.97
N GLU A 90 9.47 -17.98 -1.07
CA GLU A 90 8.41 -17.03 -1.37
C GLU A 90 9.01 -15.75 -1.96
N GLN A 91 10.07 -15.20 -1.36
CA GLN A 91 10.74 -14.02 -1.89
C GLN A 91 11.34 -14.27 -3.28
N ARG A 92 11.87 -15.48 -3.53
CA ARG A 92 12.32 -15.88 -4.87
C ARG A 92 11.15 -15.97 -5.85
N ALA A 93 9.99 -16.49 -5.44
CA ALA A 93 8.80 -16.56 -6.27
C ALA A 93 8.28 -15.15 -6.62
N GLU A 94 8.26 -14.22 -5.66
CA GLU A 94 7.92 -12.81 -5.87
C GLU A 94 8.85 -12.16 -6.90
N ARG A 95 10.18 -12.34 -6.77
CA ARG A 95 11.13 -11.80 -7.77
C ARG A 95 10.89 -12.34 -9.18
N LEU A 96 10.57 -13.63 -9.31
CA LEU A 96 10.24 -14.23 -10.60
C LEU A 96 8.93 -13.65 -11.16
N LYS A 97 7.93 -13.46 -10.29
CA LYS A 97 6.65 -12.85 -10.64
C LYS A 97 6.84 -11.40 -11.11
N ASP A 98 7.66 -10.62 -10.42
CA ASP A 98 7.98 -9.24 -10.76
C ASP A 98 8.72 -9.13 -12.09
N ALA A 99 9.70 -10.03 -12.32
CA ALA A 99 10.42 -10.08 -13.58
C ALA A 99 9.48 -10.35 -14.78
N VAL A 100 8.56 -11.30 -14.66
CA VAL A 100 7.60 -11.59 -15.74
C VAL A 100 6.57 -10.47 -15.87
N SER A 101 6.08 -9.91 -14.77
CA SER A 101 5.13 -8.77 -14.78
C SER A 101 5.75 -7.55 -15.46
N GLY A 102 7.01 -7.23 -15.15
CA GLY A 102 7.75 -6.16 -15.81
C GLY A 102 7.99 -6.42 -17.30
N ALA A 103 8.27 -7.67 -17.69
CA ALA A 103 8.47 -8.05 -19.09
C ALA A 103 7.21 -7.92 -19.94
N VAL A 104 6.02 -8.19 -19.37
CA VAL A 104 4.73 -8.00 -20.07
C VAL A 104 4.15 -6.60 -19.88
N GLY A 105 4.82 -5.73 -19.11
CA GLY A 105 4.35 -4.38 -18.80
C GLY A 105 3.12 -4.34 -17.88
N LEU A 106 2.88 -5.37 -17.06
CA LEU A 106 1.82 -5.38 -16.07
C LEU A 106 2.22 -4.52 -14.86
N PRO A 107 1.50 -3.43 -14.56
CA PRO A 107 1.77 -2.66 -13.35
C PRO A 107 1.34 -3.44 -12.10
N VAL A 108 2.13 -3.35 -11.03
CA VAL A 108 1.88 -4.08 -9.77
C VAL A 108 1.96 -3.12 -8.58
N LEU A 109 1.01 -3.25 -7.67
CA LEU A 109 1.02 -2.62 -6.34
C LEU A 109 1.06 -3.72 -5.29
N ARG A 110 2.12 -3.77 -4.48
CA ARG A 110 2.24 -4.73 -3.38
C ARG A 110 2.19 -4.00 -2.04
N ILE A 111 1.26 -4.42 -1.19
CA ILE A 111 1.08 -3.94 0.18
C ILE A 111 1.51 -5.06 1.13
N GLY A 112 2.68 -4.90 1.71
CA GLY A 112 3.22 -5.82 2.70
C GLY A 112 2.77 -5.44 4.11
N SER A 113 1.95 -6.27 4.77
CA SER A 113 1.44 -6.03 6.12
C SER A 113 1.29 -7.34 6.91
N PRO A 114 1.68 -7.38 8.20
CA PRO A 114 1.43 -8.53 9.06
C PRO A 114 -0.05 -8.66 9.43
N THR A 115 -0.83 -7.57 9.38
CA THR A 115 -2.24 -7.54 9.79
C THR A 115 -3.20 -7.47 8.61
N LEU A 116 -2.93 -6.59 7.64
CA LEU A 116 -3.84 -6.41 6.51
C LEU A 116 -3.79 -7.63 5.59
N ARG A 117 -4.95 -7.99 5.07
CA ARG A 117 -5.20 -9.20 4.31
C ARG A 117 -6.19 -8.91 3.20
N ALA A 118 -5.98 -9.54 2.04
CA ALA A 118 -6.80 -9.34 0.87
C ALA A 118 -8.29 -9.67 1.10
N ALA A 119 -8.59 -10.77 1.80
CA ALA A 119 -9.96 -11.24 1.99
C ALA A 119 -10.81 -10.27 2.81
N GLU A 120 -10.24 -9.70 3.88
CA GLU A 120 -10.96 -8.84 4.82
C GLU A 120 -10.89 -7.36 4.41
N HIS A 121 -9.74 -6.89 3.92
CA HIS A 121 -9.47 -5.46 3.73
C HIS A 121 -9.38 -5.06 2.26
N GLY A 122 -9.07 -6.01 1.38
CA GLY A 122 -8.60 -5.72 0.03
C GLY A 122 -9.60 -4.99 -0.85
N ARG A 123 -10.90 -5.29 -0.72
CA ARG A 123 -11.94 -4.58 -1.46
C ARG A 123 -11.89 -3.06 -1.21
N ARG A 124 -11.91 -2.64 0.06
CA ARG A 124 -11.89 -1.22 0.44
C ARG A 124 -10.59 -0.54 0.02
N LEU A 125 -9.46 -1.23 0.17
CA LEU A 125 -8.15 -0.71 -0.22
C LEU A 125 -8.04 -0.49 -1.74
N VAL A 126 -8.56 -1.43 -2.54
CA VAL A 126 -8.57 -1.29 -4.01
C VAL A 126 -9.51 -0.17 -4.45
N GLU A 127 -10.69 -0.04 -3.83
CA GLU A 127 -11.60 1.09 -4.10
C GLU A 127 -10.92 2.44 -3.79
N TYR A 128 -10.19 2.53 -2.68
CA TYR A 128 -9.42 3.72 -2.30
C TYR A 128 -8.31 4.07 -3.31
N VAL A 129 -7.54 3.06 -3.74
CA VAL A 129 -6.47 3.23 -4.73
C VAL A 129 -7.01 3.67 -6.10
N ILE A 130 -8.17 3.15 -6.51
CA ILE A 130 -8.85 3.57 -7.74
C ILE A 130 -9.26 5.03 -7.64
N ASP A 131 -9.96 5.40 -6.57
CA ASP A 131 -10.41 6.78 -6.36
C ASP A 131 -9.24 7.76 -6.32
N ALA A 132 -8.16 7.41 -5.64
CA ALA A 132 -6.95 8.23 -5.54
C ALA A 132 -6.33 8.48 -6.92
N ARG A 133 -6.25 7.44 -7.74
CA ARG A 133 -5.71 7.52 -9.09
C ARG A 133 -6.56 8.39 -9.98
N ASP A 134 -7.88 8.25 -9.93
CA ASP A 134 -8.79 9.05 -10.75
C ASP A 134 -8.78 10.53 -10.30
N PHE A 135 -8.68 10.80 -9.00
CA PHE A 135 -8.49 12.15 -8.47
C PHE A 135 -7.20 12.79 -9.00
N ALA A 136 -6.09 12.06 -8.98
CA ALA A 136 -4.82 12.56 -9.51
C ALA A 136 -4.87 12.78 -11.03
N ALA A 137 -5.54 11.89 -11.79
CA ALA A 137 -5.73 12.03 -13.22
C ALA A 137 -6.63 13.23 -13.60
N GLY A 138 -7.56 13.62 -12.72
CA GLY A 138 -8.42 14.79 -12.88
C GLY A 138 -7.71 16.15 -12.75
N GLY A 139 -6.39 16.18 -12.58
CA GLY A 139 -5.60 17.41 -12.50
C GLY A 139 -5.68 18.15 -11.16
N ALA A 140 -6.41 17.59 -10.19
CA ALA A 140 -6.55 18.14 -8.84
C ALA A 140 -5.30 17.98 -7.95
N GLY A 141 -4.17 17.53 -8.52
CA GLY A 141 -2.87 17.36 -7.86
C GLY A 141 -1.70 18.08 -8.55
N VAL A 142 -1.96 19.04 -9.44
CA VAL A 142 -0.89 19.85 -10.07
C VAL A 142 -0.40 20.92 -9.09
N THR A 143 0.88 20.86 -8.75
CA THR A 143 1.61 21.79 -7.88
C THR A 143 1.41 23.24 -8.32
N GLY A 144 0.62 24.01 -7.56
CA GLY A 144 0.58 25.46 -7.69
C GLY A 144 1.94 26.07 -7.35
N ALA A 145 2.53 26.79 -8.30
CA ALA A 145 3.64 27.69 -8.05
C ALA A 145 3.08 28.98 -7.44
N GLY A 146 3.29 29.20 -6.15
CA GLY A 146 2.92 30.43 -5.45
C GLY A 146 2.52 30.19 -3.99
N ASP A 147 2.52 31.27 -3.19
CA ASP A 147 2.13 31.36 -1.76
C ASP A 147 0.65 31.00 -1.47
N GLU A 148 0.10 29.99 -2.15
CA GLU A 148 -1.21 29.42 -1.84
C GLU A 148 -1.09 28.36 -0.73
N PRO A 149 -2.10 28.25 0.16
CA PRO A 149 -2.09 27.23 1.22
C PRO A 149 -1.93 25.84 0.59
N ALA A 150 -1.07 25.02 1.21
CA ALA A 150 -0.74 23.68 0.73
C ALA A 150 -2.00 22.91 0.31
N GLN A 151 -2.08 22.57 -0.98
CA GLN A 151 -3.23 21.93 -1.59
C GLN A 151 -3.58 20.65 -0.83
N VAL A 152 -4.86 20.52 -0.44
CA VAL A 152 -5.41 19.38 0.28
C VAL A 152 -5.24 18.13 -0.60
N GLY A 153 -4.47 17.14 -0.13
CA GLY A 153 -4.25 15.89 -0.85
C GLY A 153 -5.52 15.07 -0.99
N PHE A 154 -5.46 13.95 -1.72
CA PHE A 154 -6.60 13.07 -1.90
C PHE A 154 -7.17 12.64 -0.53
N ARG A 155 -8.40 13.10 -0.26
CA ARG A 155 -9.14 12.87 1.00
C ARG A 155 -8.40 13.26 2.27
N ASP A 156 -7.57 14.29 2.17
CA ASP A 156 -7.01 14.93 3.35
C ASP A 156 -8.10 15.71 4.09
N ILE A 157 -8.25 15.42 5.38
CA ILE A 157 -9.12 16.12 6.32
C ILE A 157 -8.22 16.92 7.25
N LEU A 158 -8.60 18.16 7.57
CA LEU A 158 -7.87 18.92 8.59
C LEU A 158 -8.10 18.30 9.98
N GLY A 159 -7.04 17.77 10.57
CA GLY A 159 -7.05 17.14 11.88
C GLY A 159 -5.95 17.69 12.79
N ARG A 160 -6.02 17.37 14.08
CA ARG A 160 -4.95 17.71 15.04
C ARG A 160 -3.86 16.64 14.98
N LEU A 161 -2.64 17.07 14.71
CA LEU A 161 -1.46 16.22 14.64
C LEU A 161 -0.93 15.86 16.05
N PRO A 162 -0.13 14.78 16.17
CA PRO A 162 0.45 14.36 17.46
C PRO A 162 1.29 15.42 18.18
N ASP A 163 1.81 16.42 17.47
CA ASP A 163 2.59 17.55 18.00
C ASP A 163 1.72 18.77 18.38
N GLY A 164 0.39 18.63 18.31
CA GLY A 164 -0.58 19.66 18.66
C GLY A 164 -0.93 20.62 17.53
N ARG A 165 -0.23 20.58 16.38
CA ARG A 165 -0.54 21.40 15.20
C ARG A 165 -1.81 20.91 14.50
N THR A 166 -2.44 21.77 13.69
CA THR A 166 -3.47 21.34 12.73
C THR A 166 -2.81 21.06 11.39
N GLY A 167 -3.12 19.92 10.79
CA GLY A 167 -2.57 19.53 9.50
C GLY A 167 -3.45 18.51 8.78
N PRO A 168 -3.12 18.18 7.52
CA PRO A 168 -3.85 17.18 6.76
C PRO A 168 -3.66 15.78 7.38
N VAL A 169 -4.78 15.09 7.63
CA VAL A 169 -4.85 13.69 8.06
C VAL A 169 -5.75 12.96 7.07
N ASN A 170 -5.34 11.79 6.60
CA ASN A 170 -6.11 11.06 5.62
C ASN A 170 -7.35 10.37 6.24
N ASP A 171 -8.45 10.32 5.48
CA ASP A 171 -9.71 9.70 5.91
C ASP A 171 -9.57 8.18 6.19
N LEU A 172 -8.61 7.51 5.54
CA LEU A 172 -8.35 6.08 5.72
C LEU A 172 -8.03 5.74 7.19
N GLY A 173 -7.35 6.64 7.89
CA GLY A 173 -7.01 6.48 9.32
C GLY A 173 -8.09 7.00 10.30
N ALA A 174 -9.15 7.64 9.81
CA ALA A 174 -10.13 8.31 10.68
C ALA A 174 -10.85 7.35 11.63
N LEU A 175 -11.23 6.16 11.14
CA LEU A 175 -11.87 5.12 11.96
C LEU A 175 -10.93 4.60 13.05
N THR A 176 -9.64 4.43 12.75
CA THR A 176 -8.65 4.03 13.76
C THR A 176 -8.53 5.10 14.84
N ARG A 177 -8.49 6.38 14.46
CA ARG A 177 -8.36 7.47 15.44
C ARG A 177 -9.57 7.56 16.35
N ALA A 178 -10.78 7.38 15.81
CA ALA A 178 -11.99 7.29 16.63
C ALA A 178 -11.93 6.09 17.59
N ALA A 179 -11.55 4.91 17.10
CA ALA A 179 -11.42 3.70 17.93
C ALA A 179 -10.33 3.84 19.02
N ALA A 180 -9.25 4.58 18.76
CA ALA A 180 -8.22 4.87 19.77
C ALA A 180 -8.76 5.76 20.90
N VAL A 181 -9.58 6.77 20.59
CA VAL A 181 -10.25 7.58 21.61
C VAL A 181 -11.19 6.72 22.45
N GLU A 182 -12.01 5.88 21.82
CA GLU A 182 -12.91 4.97 22.53
C GLU A 182 -12.15 3.99 23.43
N ALA A 183 -11.06 3.40 22.92
CA ALA A 183 -10.22 2.49 23.70
C ALA A 183 -9.54 3.18 24.89
N TYR A 184 -9.13 4.44 24.73
CA TYR A 184 -8.60 5.25 25.83
C TYR A 184 -9.66 5.54 26.90
N VAL A 185 -10.86 5.96 26.49
CA VAL A 185 -11.99 6.19 27.41
C VAL A 185 -12.36 4.91 28.17
N ALA A 186 -12.24 3.75 27.53
CA ALA A 186 -12.43 2.45 28.14
C ALA A 186 -11.24 1.95 29.00
N GLY A 187 -10.18 2.74 29.16
CA GLY A 187 -8.99 2.37 29.95
C GLY A 187 -8.08 1.30 29.30
N ARG A 188 -8.30 0.98 28.02
CA ARG A 188 -7.48 0.02 27.26
C ARG A 188 -6.20 0.63 26.70
N LEU A 189 -6.16 1.95 26.49
CA LEU A 189 -4.96 2.68 26.08
C LEU A 189 -4.48 3.63 27.18
N ALA A 190 -3.17 3.89 27.20
CA ALA A 190 -2.57 4.92 28.06
C ALA A 190 -2.65 6.31 27.43
N ASP A 191 -2.72 6.38 26.10
CA ASP A 191 -2.79 7.61 25.31
C ASP A 191 -3.62 7.33 24.04
N PRO A 192 -4.63 8.16 23.69
CA PRO A 192 -5.43 7.98 22.47
C PRO A 192 -4.69 8.38 21.18
N ILE A 193 -3.50 8.98 21.26
CA ILE A 193 -2.81 9.50 20.07
C ILE A 193 -2.23 8.35 19.25
N VAL A 194 -2.76 8.21 18.02
CA VAL A 194 -2.16 7.35 16.98
C VAL A 194 -1.02 8.10 16.31
N ARG A 195 0.20 7.60 16.54
CA ARG A 195 1.46 8.17 16.04
C ARG A 195 1.91 7.39 14.82
N GLY A 196 2.69 8.04 13.97
CA GLY A 196 3.21 7.42 12.76
C GLY A 196 4.49 8.08 12.27
N LEU A 197 5.15 7.36 11.37
CA LEU A 197 6.22 7.87 10.52
C LEU A 197 6.21 7.12 9.20
N HIS A 198 6.86 7.68 8.19
CA HIS A 198 7.12 6.97 6.94
C HIS A 198 8.49 7.28 6.39
N VAL A 199 9.01 6.36 5.59
CA VAL A 199 10.27 6.51 4.86
C VAL A 199 10.16 5.86 3.50
N ARG A 200 11.02 6.27 2.58
CA ARG A 200 11.20 5.62 1.28
C ARG A 200 12.65 5.20 1.12
N TRP A 201 12.90 3.90 0.99
CA TRP A 201 14.24 3.39 0.71
C TRP A 201 14.63 3.69 -0.73
N ALA A 202 15.89 4.07 -0.99
CA ALA A 202 16.36 4.36 -2.34
C ALA A 202 16.23 3.15 -3.28
N ASP A 203 16.62 1.98 -2.79
CA ASP A 203 16.59 0.71 -3.54
C ASP A 203 15.54 -0.27 -2.96
N GLY A 204 14.43 0.25 -2.44
CA GLY A 204 13.48 -0.57 -1.70
C GLY A 204 12.05 -0.03 -1.66
N PRO A 205 11.19 -0.67 -0.85
CA PRO A 205 9.81 -0.25 -0.72
C PRO A 205 9.71 1.09 0.03
N ALA A 206 8.56 1.75 -0.13
CA ALA A 206 8.11 2.69 0.87
C ALA A 206 7.70 1.94 2.14
N GLN A 207 7.93 2.51 3.31
CA GLN A 207 7.55 1.93 4.60
C GLN A 207 6.83 2.96 5.45
N GLY A 208 5.72 2.54 6.04
CA GLY A 208 4.94 3.31 7.01
C GLY A 208 4.84 2.56 8.32
N TRP A 209 5.00 3.28 9.41
CA TRP A 209 4.93 2.76 10.76
C TRP A 209 3.83 3.51 11.48
N SER A 210 3.03 2.81 12.26
CA SER A 210 2.01 3.43 13.10
C SER A 210 1.95 2.71 14.44
N TRP A 211 1.70 3.45 15.52
CA TRP A 211 1.57 2.88 16.85
C TRP A 211 0.65 3.66 17.77
N VAL A 212 0.13 2.94 18.77
CA VAL A 212 -0.59 3.50 19.93
C VAL A 212 0.03 2.98 21.21
N GLN A 213 -0.05 3.79 22.26
CA GLN A 213 0.51 3.43 23.57
C GLN A 213 -0.56 2.75 24.43
N VAL A 214 -0.38 1.45 24.68
CA VAL A 214 -1.32 0.63 25.48
C VAL A 214 -1.03 0.79 26.97
N ARG A 215 0.26 0.87 27.32
CA ARG A 215 0.80 1.12 28.67
C ARG A 215 2.00 2.07 28.61
N PRO A 216 2.44 2.68 29.73
CA PRO A 216 3.58 3.60 29.76
C PRO A 216 4.83 3.09 29.01
N ASP A 217 5.08 1.79 29.07
CA ASP A 217 6.26 1.09 28.54
C ASP A 217 5.93 0.13 27.38
N ALA A 218 4.69 0.05 26.92
CA ALA A 218 4.27 -0.90 25.88
C ALA A 218 3.40 -0.24 24.78
N CYS A 219 3.76 -0.52 23.52
CA CYS A 219 3.13 0.02 22.33
C CYS A 219 2.59 -1.12 21.45
N LEU A 220 1.39 -0.92 20.91
CA LEU A 220 0.91 -1.70 19.77
C LEU A 220 1.46 -1.04 18.50
N VAL A 221 2.23 -1.77 17.71
CA VAL A 221 2.98 -1.23 16.56
C VAL A 221 2.66 -2.04 15.31
N GLU A 222 2.40 -1.35 14.20
CA GLU A 222 2.29 -1.95 12.87
C GLU A 222 3.27 -1.31 11.90
N ARG A 223 3.78 -2.13 10.98
CA ARG A 223 4.67 -1.72 9.91
C ARG A 223 4.10 -2.23 8.60
N VAL A 224 3.89 -1.31 7.66
CA VAL A 224 3.40 -1.61 6.32
C VAL A 224 4.43 -1.18 5.30
N SER A 225 4.61 -2.00 4.26
CA SER A 225 5.43 -1.65 3.10
C SER A 225 4.56 -1.50 1.86
N VAL A 226 4.92 -0.55 1.01
CA VAL A 226 4.28 -0.33 -0.29
C VAL A 226 5.36 -0.39 -1.37
N THR A 227 5.19 -1.29 -2.33
CA THR A 227 6.04 -1.40 -3.51
C THR A 227 5.21 -1.13 -4.74
N GLU A 228 5.62 -0.14 -5.51
CA GLU A 228 5.01 0.20 -6.80
C GLU A 228 5.92 -0.27 -7.93
N HIS A 229 5.38 -1.07 -8.85
CA HIS A 229 6.05 -1.44 -10.09
C HIS A 229 5.28 -0.88 -11.28
N ARG A 230 5.83 0.17 -11.91
CA ARG A 230 5.22 0.87 -13.07
C ARG A 230 3.79 1.36 -12.82
N PHE A 231 3.43 1.54 -11.56
CA PHE A 231 2.13 2.00 -11.11
C PHE A 231 2.31 3.24 -10.23
N SER A 232 1.32 4.11 -10.23
CA SER A 232 1.15 5.13 -9.21
C SER A 232 -0.34 5.39 -9.05
N CYS A 233 -0.79 5.53 -7.81
CA CYS A 233 -2.15 5.96 -7.49
C CYS A 233 -2.26 7.47 -7.26
N GLY A 234 -1.19 8.23 -7.48
CA GLY A 234 -1.16 9.68 -7.26
C GLY A 234 -0.94 10.11 -5.80
N ILE A 235 -0.92 9.17 -4.85
CA ILE A 235 -0.47 9.40 -3.48
C ILE A 235 1.00 9.01 -3.39
N ASP A 236 1.80 9.76 -2.63
CA ASP A 236 3.16 9.33 -2.30
C ASP A 236 3.14 7.97 -1.58
N ALA A 237 3.97 7.03 -2.05
CA ALA A 237 3.96 5.65 -1.56
C ALA A 237 4.31 5.55 -0.06
N ALA A 238 5.15 6.43 0.47
CA ALA A 238 5.51 6.43 1.89
C ALA A 238 4.34 6.94 2.74
N ARG A 239 3.67 7.99 2.28
CA ARG A 239 2.43 8.46 2.89
C ARG A 239 1.33 7.38 2.88
N LEU A 240 1.10 6.74 1.73
CA LEU A 240 0.14 5.63 1.63
C LEU A 240 0.49 4.50 2.60
N ALA A 241 1.78 4.16 2.75
CA ALA A 241 2.22 3.14 3.69
C ALA A 241 1.91 3.52 5.15
N GLU A 242 2.06 4.79 5.55
CA GLU A 242 1.70 5.26 6.90
C GLU A 242 0.20 5.19 7.15
N ASP A 243 -0.61 5.63 6.18
CA ASP A 243 -2.06 5.57 6.28
C ASP A 243 -2.54 4.11 6.42
N LEU A 244 -1.96 3.19 5.65
CA LEU A 244 -2.22 1.75 5.77
C LEU A 244 -1.73 1.16 7.10
N ALA A 245 -0.59 1.61 7.61
CA ALA A 245 -0.13 1.21 8.94
C ALA A 245 -1.11 1.71 10.02
N THR A 246 -1.68 2.90 9.86
CA THR A 246 -2.74 3.43 10.74
C THR A 246 -3.98 2.54 10.72
N VAL A 247 -4.42 2.08 9.54
CA VAL A 247 -5.52 1.10 9.45
C VAL A 247 -5.17 -0.19 10.18
N ALA A 248 -3.98 -0.73 9.93
CA ALA A 248 -3.51 -1.97 10.52
C ALA A 248 -3.51 -1.91 12.06
N VAL A 249 -3.06 -0.79 12.65
CA VAL A 249 -3.11 -0.59 14.11
C VAL A 249 -4.55 -0.64 14.61
N GLY A 250 -5.48 0.00 13.90
CA GLY A 250 -6.90 0.00 14.27
C GLY A 250 -7.52 -1.39 14.25
N GLU A 251 -7.16 -2.21 13.26
CA GLU A 251 -7.62 -3.60 13.18
C GLU A 251 -7.09 -4.44 14.35
N ARG A 252 -5.79 -4.32 14.68
CA ARG A 252 -5.25 -5.00 15.87
C ARG A 252 -5.83 -4.48 17.18
N LEU A 253 -6.05 -3.18 17.30
CA LEU A 253 -6.62 -2.57 18.51
C LEU A 253 -8.02 -3.12 18.87
N ARG A 254 -8.78 -3.60 17.88
CA ARG A 254 -10.07 -4.27 18.14
C ARG A 254 -9.91 -5.62 18.85
N ALA A 255 -8.78 -6.31 18.65
CA ALA A 255 -8.50 -7.63 19.21
C ALA A 255 -7.52 -7.59 20.39
N THR A 256 -6.74 -6.52 20.54
CA THR A 256 -5.71 -6.39 21.56
C THR A 256 -6.31 -6.15 22.96
N GLU A 257 -5.86 -6.97 23.90
CA GLU A 257 -6.09 -6.80 25.33
C GLU A 257 -4.84 -6.21 26.02
N PRO A 258 -4.95 -5.57 27.19
CA PRO A 258 -3.82 -4.87 27.79
C PRO A 258 -2.63 -5.74 28.25
N GLY A 259 -2.78 -7.06 28.27
CA GLY A 259 -1.71 -8.04 28.57
C GLY A 259 -1.26 -8.83 27.34
N ASP A 260 -1.59 -8.37 26.14
CA ASP A 260 -1.25 -9.03 24.88
C ASP A 260 0.29 -9.18 24.74
N PRO A 261 0.81 -10.39 24.53
CA PRO A 261 2.24 -10.64 24.38
C PRO A 261 2.84 -9.99 23.13
N ASP A 262 2.03 -9.59 22.15
CA ASP A 262 2.49 -9.00 20.90
C ASP A 262 2.69 -7.46 20.98
N LEU A 263 2.68 -6.90 22.19
CA LEU A 263 3.04 -5.50 22.45
C LEU A 263 4.57 -5.31 22.43
N LEU A 264 5.02 -4.25 21.77
CA LEU A 264 6.43 -3.89 21.70
C LEU A 264 6.79 -2.96 22.87
N ALA A 265 7.89 -3.25 23.55
CA ALA A 265 8.45 -2.32 24.54
C ALA A 265 8.74 -0.95 23.89
N ARG A 266 8.32 0.13 24.56
CA ARG A 266 8.51 1.52 24.09
C ARG A 266 9.99 1.82 23.83
N ALA A 267 10.88 1.35 24.72
CA ALA A 267 12.33 1.51 24.55
C ALA A 267 12.84 0.82 23.27
N THR A 268 12.30 -0.36 22.93
CA THR A 268 12.63 -1.05 21.68
C THR A 268 12.17 -0.26 20.47
N LEU A 269 10.93 0.27 20.48
CA LEU A 269 10.43 1.12 19.41
C LEU A 269 11.31 2.36 19.21
N THR A 270 11.65 3.07 20.29
CA THR A 270 12.55 4.24 20.23
C THR A 270 13.92 3.87 19.65
N ALA A 271 14.51 2.75 20.09
CA ALA A 271 15.79 2.28 19.58
C ALA A 271 15.74 1.94 18.07
N GLU A 272 14.64 1.35 17.60
CA GLU A 272 14.42 1.07 16.19
C GLU A 272 14.26 2.34 15.35
N ILE A 273 13.50 3.34 15.85
CA ILE A 273 13.35 4.64 15.18
C ILE A 273 14.71 5.35 15.09
N ALA A 274 15.49 5.34 16.17
CA ALA A 274 16.84 5.88 16.16
C ALA A 274 17.76 5.13 15.19
N ALA A 275 17.63 3.80 15.08
CA ALA A 275 18.36 3.00 14.10
C ALA A 275 17.98 3.36 12.65
N LEU A 276 16.70 3.62 12.40
CA LEU A 276 16.21 4.09 11.11
C LEU A 276 16.79 5.47 10.77
N SER A 277 16.79 6.42 11.71
CA SER A 277 17.38 7.75 11.52
C SER A 277 18.88 7.69 11.17
N ARG A 278 19.64 6.79 11.80
CA ARG A 278 21.07 6.59 11.48
C ARG A 278 21.32 6.15 10.04
N ARG A 279 20.32 5.54 9.38
CA ARG A 279 20.38 5.09 7.98
C ARG A 279 19.79 6.11 7.00
N ARG A 280 19.66 7.39 7.39
CA ARG A 280 19.04 8.44 6.57
C ARG A 280 19.65 8.62 5.18
N ASN A 281 20.92 8.27 4.99
CA ASN A 281 21.60 8.31 3.69
C ASN A 281 21.11 7.22 2.72
N GLU A 282 20.44 6.18 3.20
CA GLU A 282 19.82 5.14 2.39
C GLU A 282 18.36 5.49 1.99
N LEU A 283 17.84 6.62 2.48
CA LEU A 283 16.46 7.06 2.28
C LEU A 283 16.35 8.16 1.23
N VAL A 284 15.33 8.08 0.39
CA VAL A 284 14.94 9.15 -0.52
C VAL A 284 14.44 10.33 0.30
N GLY A 285 15.10 11.49 0.19
CA GLY A 285 14.75 12.69 0.97
C GLY A 285 15.22 12.66 2.43
N GLY A 286 16.01 11.66 2.84
CA GLY A 286 16.52 11.54 4.20
C GLY A 286 15.50 11.04 5.22
N PHE A 287 15.67 11.43 6.47
CA PHE A 287 14.77 11.10 7.58
C PHE A 287 14.16 12.39 8.14
N ALA A 288 12.84 12.55 8.01
CA ALA A 288 12.11 13.78 8.35
C ALA A 288 11.56 13.81 9.79
N PHE A 289 11.77 12.74 10.57
CA PHE A 289 11.14 12.53 11.86
C PHE A 289 12.13 12.67 13.02
N ASP A 290 13.12 13.57 12.90
CA ASP A 290 14.16 13.78 13.93
C ASP A 290 13.57 14.11 15.31
N HIS A 291 12.38 14.72 15.37
CA HIS A 291 11.63 15.00 16.60
C HIS A 291 11.17 13.73 17.36
N LEU A 292 11.19 12.55 16.72
CA LEU A 292 10.90 11.28 17.38
C LEU A 292 12.15 10.64 18.00
N CYS A 293 13.33 11.20 17.74
CA CYS A 293 14.61 10.73 18.27
C CYS A 293 15.10 11.52 19.48
N VAL A 294 14.37 12.57 19.89
CA VAL A 294 14.63 13.34 21.11
C VAL A 294 13.81 12.75 22.26
N ASP A 295 14.48 12.55 23.40
CA ASP A 295 13.89 11.99 24.63
C ASP A 295 12.87 12.93 25.30
#